data_AF-A0A819RW43-F1
#
_entry.id   AF-A0A819RW43-F1
#
_cell.length_a   1.000
_cell.length_b   1.000
_cell.length_c   1.000
_cell.angle_alpha   90.00
_cell.angle_beta   90.00
_cell.angle_gamma   90.00
#
_symmetry.space_group_name_H-M   'P 1'
#
loop_
_entity.id
_entity.type
_entity.pdbx_description
1 polymer ?
#
loop_
_entity_poly.entity_id
_entity_poly.type
_entity_poly.pdbx_seq_one_letter_code
_entity_poly.pdbx_strand_id
1 'polypeptide(L)'
;MVAKTKKSRSQISIPTKSELLFKVGKDIPKWYLLENSFALSSSSKTINEKYDKEKCEQIYRLECDLYQKLYQQDQSSDYQWLQTSLSTTSKDRLAALVTLIRRSPIHAIKELENLVNLLRSNIQHRRDALTIAEILEDVFINTYLPENRRLFFINQQPNQPTTKQTAALAFVEETIKQLYSNFIDLLQVC
;
A
#
# COMPACT_ATOMS: atom_id res chain seq x y z
N MET A 1 55.92 -0.59 -3.90
CA MET A 1 54.84 -0.60 -4.90
C MET A 1 53.62 -1.26 -4.29
N VAL A 2 52.55 -0.50 -4.09
CA VAL A 2 51.37 -0.85 -3.27
C VAL A 2 50.44 -1.80 -4.03
N ALA A 3 49.99 -2.85 -3.33
CA ALA A 3 49.02 -3.85 -3.78
C ALA A 3 47.61 -3.27 -3.98
N LYS A 4 46.88 -3.75 -5.00
CA LYS A 4 45.41 -3.62 -5.10
C LYS A 4 44.76 -4.89 -5.64
N THR A 5 44.45 -5.77 -4.69
CA THR A 5 43.21 -6.55 -4.51
C THR A 5 42.17 -6.50 -5.63
N LYS A 6 41.97 -7.64 -6.30
CA LYS A 6 40.76 -7.97 -7.10
C LYS A 6 39.59 -8.16 -6.13
N LYS A 7 38.70 -7.16 -6.06
CA LYS A 7 37.46 -7.18 -5.28
C LYS A 7 36.46 -8.13 -5.96
N SER A 8 36.15 -9.22 -5.28
CA SER A 8 35.09 -10.17 -5.60
C SER A 8 33.76 -9.42 -5.74
N ARG A 9 33.14 -9.53 -6.92
CA ARG A 9 31.84 -8.96 -7.27
C ARG A 9 30.77 -9.91 -6.72
N SER A 10 30.31 -9.65 -5.51
CA SER A 10 29.16 -10.34 -4.93
C SER A 10 27.94 -10.11 -5.81
N GLN A 11 27.39 -11.22 -6.30
CA GLN A 11 26.15 -11.31 -7.07
C GLN A 11 25.01 -10.71 -6.25
N ILE A 12 24.36 -9.67 -6.78
CA ILE A 12 23.09 -9.18 -6.24
C ILE A 12 22.02 -9.95 -7.01
N SER A 13 21.36 -10.89 -6.34
CA SER A 13 20.21 -11.62 -6.87
C SER A 13 19.09 -10.64 -7.19
N ILE A 14 18.56 -10.73 -8.41
CA ILE A 14 17.54 -9.84 -8.95
C ILE A 14 16.17 -10.36 -8.45
N PRO A 15 15.36 -9.54 -7.74
CA PRO A 15 14.03 -9.97 -7.34
C PRO A 15 13.15 -10.12 -8.58
N THR A 16 12.47 -11.25 -8.70
CA THR A 16 11.57 -11.53 -9.84
C THR A 16 10.14 -11.16 -9.45
N LYS A 17 9.31 -10.68 -10.38
CA LYS A 17 7.88 -10.35 -10.14
C LYS A 17 7.08 -11.50 -9.49
N SER A 18 7.56 -12.73 -9.61
CA SER A 18 7.03 -13.95 -8.97
C SER A 18 7.26 -14.05 -7.46
N GLU A 19 8.12 -13.20 -6.88
CA GLU A 19 8.45 -13.20 -5.45
C GLU A 19 7.50 -12.30 -4.63
N LEU A 20 6.70 -11.46 -5.28
CA LEU A 20 5.71 -10.63 -4.60
C LEU A 20 4.60 -11.50 -4.02
N LEU A 21 4.29 -11.26 -2.75
CA LEU A 21 3.12 -11.83 -2.07
C LEU A 21 1.82 -11.39 -2.76
N PHE A 22 1.80 -10.20 -3.36
CA PHE A 22 0.65 -9.67 -4.09
C PHE A 22 0.95 -9.45 -5.57
N LYS A 23 0.05 -9.94 -6.44
CA LYS A 23 0.17 -9.72 -7.88
C LYS A 23 -0.06 -8.25 -8.22
N VAL A 24 0.73 -7.74 -9.16
CA VAL A 24 0.64 -6.38 -9.71
C VAL A 24 0.27 -6.46 -11.20
N GLY A 25 -0.80 -5.79 -11.64
CA GLY A 25 -1.31 -5.86 -13.01
C GLY A 25 -2.75 -5.35 -13.17
N LYS A 26 -3.33 -5.55 -14.35
CA LYS A 26 -4.66 -5.03 -14.74
C LYS A 26 -5.84 -5.84 -14.16
N ASP A 27 -5.60 -7.11 -13.80
CA ASP A 27 -6.62 -8.08 -13.35
C ASP A 27 -6.45 -8.47 -11.86
N ILE A 28 -6.13 -7.52 -10.99
CA ILE A 28 -6.02 -7.79 -9.55
C ILE A 28 -7.43 -7.71 -8.96
N PRO A 29 -7.92 -8.77 -8.29
CA PRO A 29 -9.17 -8.65 -7.53
C PRO A 29 -9.00 -7.59 -6.44
N LYS A 30 -10.08 -6.89 -6.08
CA LYS A 30 -10.06 -5.89 -5.01
C LYS A 30 -9.37 -6.48 -3.77
N TRP A 31 -8.52 -5.69 -3.10
CA TRP A 31 -7.61 -6.22 -2.07
C TRP A 31 -8.33 -7.01 -0.97
N TYR A 32 -9.57 -6.61 -0.62
CA TYR A 32 -10.41 -7.25 0.37
C TYR A 32 -11.06 -8.57 -0.08
N LEU A 33 -11.03 -8.91 -1.37
CA LEU A 33 -11.48 -10.20 -1.90
C LEU A 33 -10.38 -11.28 -1.79
N LEU A 34 -9.12 -10.85 -1.73
CA LEU A 34 -7.98 -11.76 -1.61
C LEU A 34 -8.03 -12.56 -0.31
N GLU A 35 -8.46 -11.93 0.78
CA GLU A 35 -8.62 -12.55 2.10
C GLU A 35 -9.49 -13.81 2.06
N ASN A 36 -10.60 -13.78 1.32
CA ASN A 36 -11.49 -14.93 1.16
C ASN A 36 -10.84 -16.03 0.30
N SER A 37 -10.13 -15.65 -0.77
CA SER A 37 -9.44 -16.63 -1.63
C SER A 37 -8.35 -17.41 -0.88
N PHE A 38 -7.64 -16.74 0.05
CA PHE A 38 -6.62 -17.37 0.86
C PHE A 38 -7.23 -18.29 1.93
N ALA A 39 -8.34 -17.90 2.55
CA ALA A 39 -9.07 -18.72 3.51
C ALA A 39 -9.54 -20.07 2.93
N LEU A 40 -9.98 -20.10 1.66
CA LEU A 40 -10.36 -21.36 0.98
C LEU A 40 -9.18 -22.25 0.59
N SER A 41 -7.99 -21.67 0.35
CA SER A 41 -6.80 -22.42 -0.06
C SER A 41 -6.08 -23.14 1.09
N SER A 42 -6.31 -22.69 2.33
CA SER A 42 -5.64 -23.22 3.52
C SER A 42 -6.53 -24.23 4.26
N SER A 43 -6.66 -25.45 3.72
CA SER A 43 -7.31 -26.57 4.40
C SER A 43 -6.48 -27.16 5.57
N SER A 44 -5.48 -26.47 6.08
CA SER A 44 -4.53 -27.07 7.03
C SER A 44 -4.01 -26.08 8.09
N LYS A 45 -4.37 -26.43 9.33
CA LYS A 45 -3.85 -25.95 10.63
C LYS A 45 -4.26 -24.53 11.02
N THR A 46 -5.35 -24.46 11.80
CA THR A 46 -5.71 -23.34 12.66
C THR A 46 -4.61 -23.12 13.70
N ILE A 47 -3.66 -22.26 13.40
CA ILE A 47 -2.71 -21.76 14.39
C ILE A 47 -3.39 -20.55 15.03
N ASN A 48 -3.90 -20.73 16.24
CA ASN A 48 -4.52 -19.68 17.07
C ASN A 48 -3.42 -18.76 17.65
N GLU A 49 -2.50 -18.30 16.79
CA GLU A 49 -1.49 -17.33 17.15
C GLU A 49 -2.07 -15.94 16.84
N LYS A 50 -2.28 -15.18 17.91
CA LYS A 50 -2.63 -13.76 17.80
C LYS A 50 -1.60 -13.08 16.89
N TYR A 51 -2.08 -12.31 15.91
CA TYR A 51 -1.22 -11.53 15.04
C TYR A 51 -0.35 -10.57 15.86
N ASP A 52 0.97 -10.80 15.89
CA ASP A 52 1.93 -9.83 16.40
C ASP A 52 2.03 -8.68 15.41
N LYS A 53 1.64 -7.47 15.83
CA LYS A 53 1.63 -6.27 14.98
C LYS A 53 2.99 -6.01 14.33
N GLU A 54 4.07 -6.11 15.11
CA GLU A 54 5.44 -5.87 14.62
C GLU A 54 5.84 -6.86 13.52
N LYS A 55 5.46 -8.14 13.65
CA LYS A 55 5.73 -9.15 12.62
C LYS A 55 4.96 -8.86 11.34
N CYS A 56 3.69 -8.47 11.46
CA CYS A 56 2.85 -8.14 10.31
C CYS A 56 3.39 -6.91 9.56
N GLU A 57 3.81 -5.88 10.30
CA GLU A 57 4.46 -4.70 9.75
C GLU A 57 5.76 -5.04 9.02
N GLN A 58 6.62 -5.88 9.62
CA GLN A 58 7.88 -6.30 8.99
C GLN A 58 7.64 -7.04 7.67
N ILE A 59 6.68 -7.97 7.64
CA ILE A 59 6.33 -8.70 6.41
C ILE A 59 5.84 -7.72 5.34
N TYR A 60 4.94 -6.82 5.70
CA TYR A 60 4.42 -5.81 4.77
C TYR A 60 5.51 -4.86 4.26
N ARG A 61 6.43 -4.44 5.12
CA ARG A 61 7.55 -3.57 4.74
C ARG A 61 8.49 -4.25 3.75
N LEU A 62 8.84 -5.52 3.98
CA LEU A 62 9.68 -6.28 3.06
C LEU A 62 9.02 -6.41 1.69
N GLU A 63 7.72 -6.66 1.64
CA GLU A 63 6.94 -6.71 0.40
C GLU A 63 6.97 -5.35 -0.33
N CYS A 64 6.76 -4.23 0.38
CA CYS A 64 6.86 -2.89 -0.20
C CYS A 64 8.26 -2.58 -0.74
N ASP A 65 9.31 -2.97 -0.02
CA ASP A 65 10.69 -2.76 -0.45
C ASP A 65 11.01 -3.56 -1.73
N LEU A 66 10.46 -4.77 -1.86
CA LEU A 66 10.56 -5.57 -3.09
C LEU A 66 9.80 -4.91 -4.25
N TYR A 67 8.56 -4.47 -4.02
CA TYR A 67 7.77 -3.75 -5.01
C TYR A 67 8.47 -2.48 -5.49
N GLN A 68 9.04 -1.69 -4.57
CA GLN A 68 9.75 -0.47 -4.90
C GLN A 68 10.99 -0.73 -5.77
N LYS A 69 11.77 -1.79 -5.48
CA LYS A 69 12.92 -2.17 -6.30
C LYS A 69 12.51 -2.57 -7.72
N LEU A 70 11.43 -3.35 -7.86
CA LEU A 70 10.87 -3.71 -9.16
C LEU A 70 10.38 -2.48 -9.92
N TYR A 71 9.71 -1.57 -9.21
CA TYR A 71 9.19 -0.34 -9.80
C TYR A 71 10.30 0.60 -10.27
N GLN A 72 11.40 0.73 -9.54
CA GLN A 72 12.57 1.53 -9.96
C GLN A 72 13.30 0.95 -11.17
N GLN A 73 13.18 -0.35 -11.40
CA GLN A 73 13.74 -1.02 -12.57
C GLN A 73 12.87 -0.83 -13.82
N ASP A 74 11.60 -0.46 -13.65
CA ASP A 74 10.70 -0.12 -14.76
C ASP A 74 11.14 1.24 -15.36
N GLN A 75 11.72 1.20 -16.56
CA GLN A 75 12.13 2.39 -17.31
C GLN A 75 11.04 2.84 -18.31
N SER A 76 9.79 2.43 -18.10
CA SER A 76 8.67 2.85 -18.94
C SER A 76 8.45 4.37 -18.93
N SER A 77 7.83 4.87 -20.00
CA SER A 77 7.34 6.25 -20.08
C SER A 77 6.44 6.60 -18.89
N ASP A 78 5.64 5.64 -18.43
CA ASP A 78 4.73 5.82 -17.30
C ASP A 78 5.49 6.04 -15.99
N TYR A 79 6.60 5.31 -15.77
CA TYR A 79 7.45 5.52 -14.61
C TYR A 79 8.05 6.93 -14.62
N GLN A 80 8.59 7.37 -15.76
CA GLN A 80 9.19 8.70 -15.92
C GLN A 80 8.15 9.82 -15.72
N TRP A 81 6.94 9.63 -16.24
CA TRP A 81 5.82 10.55 -16.01
C TRP A 81 5.45 10.62 -14.53
N LEU A 82 5.39 9.48 -13.82
CA LEU A 82 5.08 9.44 -12.38
C LEU A 82 6.16 10.14 -11.54
N GLN A 83 7.45 9.89 -11.81
CA GLN A 83 8.55 10.55 -11.09
C GLN A 83 8.53 12.08 -11.28
N THR A 84 8.28 12.52 -12.51
CA THR A 84 8.18 13.94 -12.84
C THR A 84 6.95 14.55 -12.16
N SER A 85 5.78 13.93 -12.31
CA SER A 85 4.51 14.42 -11.78
C SER A 85 4.50 14.55 -10.26
N LEU A 86 5.13 13.61 -9.54
CA LEU A 86 5.30 13.69 -8.08
C LEU A 86 6.11 14.90 -7.62
N SER A 87 7.04 15.38 -8.45
CA SER A 87 7.95 16.48 -8.16
C SER A 87 7.47 17.85 -8.65
N THR A 88 6.34 17.88 -9.35
CA THR A 88 5.80 19.08 -10.01
C THR A 88 4.59 19.65 -9.27
N THR A 89 3.65 20.26 -9.99
CA THR A 89 2.49 21.00 -9.46
C THR A 89 1.62 20.14 -8.56
N SER A 90 0.97 20.75 -7.57
CA SER A 90 0.06 20.06 -6.63
C SER A 90 -1.01 19.21 -7.34
N LYS A 91 -1.54 19.64 -8.49
CA LYS A 91 -2.52 18.88 -9.28
C LYS A 91 -1.93 17.62 -9.92
N ASP A 92 -0.78 17.74 -10.59
CA ASP A 92 -0.10 16.60 -11.22
C ASP A 92 0.42 15.61 -10.16
N ARG A 93 0.87 16.14 -9.02
CA ARG A 93 1.23 15.33 -7.85
C ARG A 93 0.04 14.51 -7.34
N LEU A 94 -1.14 15.13 -7.20
CA LEU A 94 -2.36 14.40 -6.80
C LEU A 94 -2.73 13.31 -7.82
N ALA A 95 -2.69 13.63 -9.12
CA ALA A 95 -2.96 12.66 -10.18
C ALA A 95 -1.97 11.49 -10.16
N ALA A 96 -0.69 11.75 -9.92
CA ALA A 96 0.34 10.73 -9.78
C ALA A 96 0.10 9.83 -8.57
N LEU A 97 -0.24 10.40 -7.40
CA LEU A 97 -0.56 9.63 -6.20
C LEU A 97 -1.76 8.70 -6.41
N VAL A 98 -2.85 9.22 -7.00
CA VAL A 98 -4.03 8.41 -7.34
C VAL A 98 -3.68 7.30 -8.32
N THR A 99 -2.82 7.58 -9.30
CA THR A 99 -2.38 6.58 -10.28
C THR A 99 -1.57 5.46 -9.63
N LEU A 100 -0.68 5.78 -8.69
CA LEU A 100 0.08 4.79 -7.91
C LEU A 100 -0.86 3.90 -7.09
N ILE A 101 -1.85 4.51 -6.43
CA ILE A 101 -2.87 3.79 -5.66
C ILE A 101 -3.66 2.82 -6.54
N ARG A 102 -4.12 3.28 -7.71
CA ARG A 102 -4.89 2.44 -8.64
C ARG A 102 -4.05 1.31 -9.25
N ARG A 103 -2.75 1.50 -9.46
CA ARG A 103 -1.85 0.43 -9.95
C ARG A 103 -1.69 -0.69 -8.94
N SER A 104 -1.60 -0.34 -7.66
CA SER A 104 -1.40 -1.29 -6.59
C SER A 104 -1.85 -0.72 -5.24
N PRO A 105 -3.10 -0.96 -4.81
CA PRO A 105 -3.63 -0.35 -3.60
C PRO A 105 -2.95 -0.85 -2.32
N ILE A 106 -2.46 -2.09 -2.33
CA ILE A 106 -1.81 -2.72 -1.18
C ILE A 106 -0.45 -2.10 -0.93
N HIS A 107 0.37 -1.89 -1.96
CA HIS A 107 1.70 -1.27 -1.80
C HIS A 107 1.65 0.26 -1.66
N ALA A 108 0.54 0.89 -2.06
CA ALA A 108 0.41 2.34 -2.15
C ALA A 108 -0.13 3.02 -0.87
N ILE A 109 -0.02 2.37 0.29
CA ILE A 109 -0.52 2.92 1.56
C ILE A 109 0.25 4.17 1.98
N LYS A 110 1.54 4.28 1.63
CA LYS A 110 2.35 5.49 1.89
C LYS A 110 1.85 6.68 1.07
N GLU A 111 1.41 6.43 -0.15
CA GLU A 111 0.83 7.43 -1.05
C GLU A 111 -0.54 7.88 -0.54
N LEU A 112 -1.36 6.95 -0.01
CA LEU A 112 -2.61 7.29 0.66
C LEU A 112 -2.37 8.15 1.90
N GLU A 113 -1.39 7.80 2.74
CA GLU A 113 -0.98 8.62 3.90
C GLU A 113 -0.53 10.03 3.46
N ASN A 114 0.25 10.13 2.38
CA ASN A 114 0.65 11.40 1.79
C ASN A 114 -0.57 12.24 1.36
N LEU A 115 -1.59 11.65 0.72
CA LEU A 115 -2.83 12.35 0.36
C LEU A 115 -3.56 12.90 1.60
N VAL A 116 -3.69 12.11 2.67
CA VAL A 116 -4.32 12.55 3.93
C VAL A 116 -3.52 13.70 4.56
N ASN A 117 -2.19 13.61 4.54
CA ASN A 117 -1.32 14.67 5.03
C ASN A 117 -1.42 15.95 4.17
N LEU A 118 -1.57 15.82 2.85
CA LEU A 118 -1.82 16.95 1.96
C LEU A 118 -3.14 17.64 2.29
N LEU A 119 -4.21 16.89 2.58
CA LEU A 119 -5.47 17.48 3.04
C LEU A 119 -5.27 18.27 4.33
N ARG A 120 -4.61 17.66 5.33
CA ARG A 120 -4.30 18.30 6.61
C ARG A 120 -3.54 19.61 6.44
N SER A 121 -2.52 19.64 5.58
CA SER A 121 -1.73 20.85 5.33
C SER A 121 -2.49 21.94 4.56
N ASN A 122 -3.47 21.55 3.73
CA ASN A 122 -4.21 22.50 2.89
C ASN A 122 -5.59 22.86 3.45
N ILE A 123 -5.90 22.49 4.70
CA ILE A 123 -7.21 22.72 5.33
C ILE A 123 -7.61 24.20 5.36
N GLN A 124 -6.62 25.11 5.44
CA GLN A 124 -6.84 26.56 5.40
C GLN A 124 -7.21 27.07 3.99
N HIS A 125 -6.83 26.34 2.93
CA HIS A 125 -7.09 26.67 1.54
C HIS A 125 -8.33 25.93 1.04
N ARG A 126 -9.52 26.45 1.34
CA ARG A 126 -10.83 25.81 1.09
C ARG A 126 -10.97 25.14 -0.29
N ARG A 127 -10.54 25.78 -1.38
CA ARG A 127 -10.67 25.18 -2.74
C ARG A 127 -9.79 23.94 -2.93
N ASP A 128 -8.55 24.01 -2.46
CA ASP A 128 -7.61 22.90 -2.58
C ASP A 128 -7.98 21.78 -1.62
N ALA A 129 -8.39 22.11 -0.40
CA ALA A 129 -8.90 21.14 0.58
C ALA A 129 -10.11 20.35 0.03
N LEU A 130 -11.10 21.03 -0.55
CA LEU A 130 -12.26 20.37 -1.16
C LEU A 130 -11.85 19.44 -2.30
N THR A 131 -10.95 19.89 -3.18
CA THR A 131 -10.46 19.06 -4.29
C THR A 131 -9.75 17.81 -3.79
N ILE A 132 -8.89 17.94 -2.77
CA ILE A 132 -8.18 16.80 -2.17
C ILE A 132 -9.16 15.86 -1.45
N ALA A 133 -10.16 16.42 -0.77
CA ALA A 133 -11.19 15.64 -0.08
C ALA A 133 -12.03 14.80 -1.06
N GLU A 134 -12.48 15.38 -2.19
CA GLU A 134 -13.20 14.67 -3.25
C GLU A 134 -12.36 13.51 -3.83
N ILE A 135 -11.06 13.75 -4.05
CA ILE A 135 -10.14 12.71 -4.53
C ILE A 135 -9.96 11.60 -3.48
N LEU A 136 -9.80 11.96 -2.20
CA LEU A 136 -9.68 10.99 -1.12
C LEU A 136 -10.95 10.16 -0.97
N GLU A 137 -12.12 10.79 -1.08
CA GLU A 137 -13.42 10.11 -1.07
C GLU A 137 -13.52 9.07 -2.21
N ASP A 138 -13.21 9.47 -3.45
CA ASP A 138 -13.17 8.56 -4.61
C ASP A 138 -12.24 7.37 -4.34
N VAL A 139 -11.04 7.63 -3.86
CA VAL A 139 -10.04 6.60 -3.58
C VAL A 139 -10.51 5.65 -2.48
N PHE A 140 -11.07 6.18 -1.38
CA PHE A 140 -11.57 5.35 -0.30
C PHE A 140 -12.73 4.48 -0.75
N ILE A 141 -13.75 5.06 -1.40
CA ILE A 141 -14.96 4.33 -1.81
C ILE A 141 -14.64 3.29 -2.89
N ASN A 142 -13.93 3.70 -3.94
CA ASN A 142 -13.75 2.84 -5.11
C ASN A 142 -12.61 1.82 -4.97
N THR A 143 -11.63 2.09 -4.11
CA THR A 143 -10.42 1.26 -4.01
C THR A 143 -10.28 0.55 -2.67
N TYR A 144 -10.50 1.26 -1.56
CA TYR A 144 -10.11 0.76 -0.24
C TYR A 144 -11.26 0.20 0.58
N LEU A 145 -12.46 0.75 0.50
CA LEU A 145 -13.58 0.35 1.35
C LEU A 145 -14.28 -0.89 0.78
N PRO A 146 -14.45 -1.95 1.59
CA PRO A 146 -15.29 -3.06 1.20
C PRO A 146 -16.78 -2.68 1.34
N GLU A 147 -17.57 -2.95 0.30
CA GLU A 147 -19.00 -2.63 0.26
C GLU A 147 -19.84 -3.43 1.28
N ASN A 148 -19.38 -4.64 1.61
CA ASN A 148 -20.17 -5.63 2.37
C ASN A 148 -19.63 -5.95 3.78
N ARG A 149 -18.55 -5.29 4.24
CA ARG A 149 -17.99 -5.55 5.57
C ARG A 149 -17.37 -4.31 6.20
N ARG A 150 -17.18 -4.35 7.52
CA ARG A 150 -16.41 -3.32 8.24
C ARG A 150 -14.92 -3.65 8.20
N LEU A 151 -14.08 -2.61 8.33
CA LEU A 151 -12.65 -2.74 8.53
C LEU A 151 -12.36 -3.19 9.98
N PHE A 152 -11.44 -4.13 10.17
CA PHE A 152 -11.01 -4.67 11.45
C PHE A 152 -9.64 -4.11 11.86
N PHE A 153 -9.44 -3.95 13.17
CA PHE A 153 -8.09 -3.83 13.70
C PHE A 153 -7.43 -5.22 13.71
N ILE A 154 -6.10 -5.29 13.77
CA ILE A 154 -5.37 -6.58 13.86
C ILE A 154 -5.89 -7.41 15.04
N ASN A 155 -6.23 -6.76 16.16
CA ASN A 155 -6.79 -7.42 17.36
C ASN A 155 -8.24 -7.91 17.20
N GLN A 156 -8.94 -7.51 16.14
CA GLN A 156 -10.34 -7.85 15.85
C GLN A 156 -10.46 -8.76 14.62
N GLN A 157 -9.34 -9.11 13.99
CA GLN A 157 -9.33 -10.01 12.84
C GLN A 157 -9.90 -11.37 13.25
N PRO A 158 -10.77 -11.98 12.43
CA PRO A 158 -11.23 -13.34 12.65
C PRO A 158 -10.03 -14.29 12.62
N ASN A 159 -10.13 -15.42 13.32
CA ASN A 159 -9.10 -16.47 13.38
C ASN A 159 -8.86 -17.10 12.00
N GLN A 160 -8.15 -16.39 11.15
CA GLN A 160 -7.75 -16.82 9.82
C GLN A 160 -6.42 -17.55 9.89
N PRO A 161 -6.15 -18.46 8.94
CA PRO A 161 -4.86 -19.11 8.83
C PRO A 161 -3.74 -18.06 8.71
N THR A 162 -2.71 -18.18 9.55
CA THR A 162 -1.56 -17.26 9.63
C THR A 162 -0.61 -17.51 8.45
N THR A 163 -1.00 -17.04 7.27
CA THR A 163 -0.11 -16.98 6.10
C THR A 163 0.60 -15.62 6.10
N LYS A 164 1.81 -15.53 5.54
CA LYS A 164 2.51 -14.24 5.36
C LYS A 164 1.64 -13.20 4.64
N GLN A 165 0.83 -13.65 3.68
CA GLN A 165 -0.13 -12.81 2.94
C GLN A 165 -1.27 -12.30 3.82
N THR A 166 -1.92 -13.15 4.61
CA THR A 166 -3.02 -12.75 5.50
C THR A 166 -2.52 -11.83 6.62
N ALA A 167 -1.33 -12.08 7.15
CA ALA A 167 -0.66 -11.19 8.10
C ALA A 167 -0.38 -9.79 7.52
N ALA A 168 0.14 -9.72 6.29
CA ALA A 168 0.36 -8.43 5.61
C ALA A 168 -0.96 -7.70 5.30
N LEU A 169 -1.99 -8.42 4.87
CA LEU A 169 -3.32 -7.84 4.63
C LEU A 169 -3.95 -7.30 5.92
N ALA A 170 -3.82 -8.00 7.05
CA ALA A 170 -4.32 -7.55 8.34
C ALA A 170 -3.69 -6.23 8.77
N PHE A 171 -2.38 -6.06 8.54
CA PHE A 171 -1.68 -4.80 8.80
C PHE A 171 -2.16 -3.67 7.88
N VAL A 172 -2.34 -3.96 6.59
CA VAL A 172 -2.86 -3.00 5.62
C VAL A 172 -4.26 -2.54 6.01
N GLU A 173 -5.14 -3.48 6.40
CA GLU A 173 -6.50 -3.18 6.82
C GLU A 173 -6.56 -2.27 8.06
N GLU A 174 -5.75 -2.56 9.09
CA GLU A 174 -5.63 -1.69 10.26
C GLU A 174 -5.16 -0.28 9.86
N THR A 175 -4.17 -0.20 8.98
CA THR A 175 -3.62 1.10 8.53
C THR A 175 -4.66 1.91 7.74
N ILE A 176 -5.39 1.27 6.82
CA ILE A 176 -6.49 1.91 6.07
C ILE A 176 -7.55 2.44 7.05
N LYS A 177 -7.90 1.65 8.06
CA LYS A 177 -8.89 2.06 9.08
C LYS A 177 -8.42 3.29 9.85
N GLN A 178 -7.16 3.35 10.26
CA GLN A 178 -6.58 4.50 10.94
C GLN A 178 -6.56 5.75 10.05
N LEU A 179 -6.16 5.60 8.79
CA LEU A 179 -6.15 6.69 7.82
C LEU A 179 -7.56 7.21 7.52
N TYR A 180 -8.54 6.31 7.41
CA TYR A 180 -9.94 6.69 7.21
C TYR A 180 -10.50 7.43 8.42
N SER A 181 -10.24 6.97 9.66
CA SER A 181 -10.63 7.71 10.86
C SER A 181 -10.03 9.12 10.87
N ASN A 182 -8.74 9.26 10.60
CA ASN A 182 -8.07 10.55 10.52
C ASN A 182 -8.67 11.44 9.42
N PHE A 183 -9.01 10.87 8.26
CA PHE A 183 -9.70 11.60 7.19
C PHE A 183 -11.06 12.14 7.65
N ILE A 184 -11.87 11.33 8.31
CA ILE A 184 -13.17 11.78 8.86
C ILE A 184 -12.97 12.87 9.92
N ASP A 185 -11.98 12.74 10.80
CA ASP A 185 -11.66 13.77 11.80
C ASP A 185 -11.26 15.10 11.13
N LEU A 186 -10.50 15.04 10.03
CA LEU A 186 -10.14 16.23 9.24
C LEU A 186 -11.36 16.88 8.58
N LEU A 187 -12.30 16.08 8.05
CA LEU A 187 -13.52 16.61 7.45
C LEU A 187 -14.43 17.32 8.45
N GLN A 188 -14.38 16.97 9.73
CA GLN A 188 -15.14 17.67 10.77
C GLN A 188 -14.60 19.07 11.09
N VAL A 189 -13.33 19.32 10.77
CA VAL A 189 -12.63 20.59 11.05
C VAL A 189 -12.66 21.53 9.83
N CYS A 190 -12.82 21.00 8.62
CA CYS A 190 -13.01 21.74 7.37
C CYS A 190 -14.35 22.50 7.32
#